data_AF-A0A1F2RQ43-F1
#
_entry.id   AF-A0A1F2RQ43-F1
#
_cell.length_a   1.000
_cell.length_b   1.000
_cell.length_c   1.000
_cell.angle_alpha   90.00
_cell.angle_beta   90.00
_cell.angle_gamma   90.00
#
_symmetry.space_group_name_H-M   'P 1'
#
loop_
_entity.id
_entity.type
_entity.pdbx_description
1 polymer ?
#
loop_
_entity_poly.entity_id
_entity_poly.type
_entity_poly.pdbx_seq_one_letter_code
_entity_poly.pdbx_strand_id
1 'polypeptide(L)'
;MNLKSAVEKYLEVVGEFGKPMALTEFGLSREATEAMLSAWEEDYQLHRHLELIPASDGPPGPVTEGTYLVGGLAYTGVVFRASIRDVV
;
A
#
# COMPACT_ATOMS: atom_id res chain seq x y z
N MET A 1 10.47 -4.48 0.32
CA MET A 1 10.05 -5.15 -0.94
C MET A 1 10.05 -4.10 -2.05
N ASN A 2 10.30 -4.47 -3.31
CA ASN A 2 10.22 -3.52 -4.44
C ASN A 2 8.81 -3.50 -5.07
N LEU A 3 8.53 -2.53 -5.94
CA LEU A 3 7.21 -2.35 -6.54
C LEU A 3 6.75 -3.57 -7.35
N LYS A 4 7.63 -4.15 -8.16
CA LYS A 4 7.32 -5.34 -8.98
C LYS A 4 6.85 -6.51 -8.13
N SER A 5 7.60 -6.87 -7.10
CA SER A 5 7.23 -7.96 -6.20
C SER A 5 5.94 -7.66 -5.42
N ALA A 6 5.69 -6.40 -5.09
CA ALA A 6 4.44 -6.01 -4.45
C ALA A 6 3.23 -6.17 -5.38
N VAL A 7 3.35 -5.81 -6.65
CA VAL A 7 2.28 -5.98 -7.65
C VAL A 7 2.02 -7.46 -7.94
N GLU A 8 3.09 -8.27 -8.05
CA GLU A 8 2.97 -9.73 -8.18
C GLU A 8 2.23 -10.34 -6.98
N LYS A 9 2.64 -9.96 -5.76
CA LYS A 9 1.99 -10.42 -4.52
C LYS A 9 0.53 -9.99 -4.45
N TYR A 10 0.23 -8.77 -4.85
CA TYR A 10 -1.12 -8.25 -4.89
C TYR A 10 -2.01 -9.06 -5.84
N LEU A 11 -1.52 -9.39 -7.04
CA LEU A 11 -2.28 -10.23 -7.99
C LEU A 11 -2.45 -11.67 -7.50
N GLU A 12 -1.47 -12.22 -6.76
CA GLU A 12 -1.59 -13.54 -6.13
C GLU A 12 -2.73 -13.57 -5.09
N VAL A 13 -2.87 -12.51 -4.29
CA VAL A 13 -3.85 -12.43 -3.20
C VAL A 13 -5.25 -12.00 -3.69
N VAL A 14 -5.30 -10.98 -4.54
CA VAL A 14 -6.55 -10.32 -4.95
C VAL A 14 -7.10 -10.87 -6.27
N GLY A 15 -6.24 -11.44 -7.11
CA GLY A 15 -6.58 -12.00 -8.42
C GLY A 15 -6.74 -10.98 -9.55
N GLU A 16 -7.13 -9.73 -9.25
CA GLU A 16 -7.33 -8.67 -10.24
C GLU A 16 -7.03 -7.27 -9.70
N PHE A 17 -6.80 -6.31 -10.60
CA PHE A 17 -6.56 -4.90 -10.28
C PHE A 17 -7.83 -4.15 -9.89
N GLY A 18 -7.64 -3.04 -9.18
CA GLY A 18 -8.71 -2.11 -8.80
C GLY A 18 -9.46 -2.54 -7.54
N LYS A 19 -9.03 -3.61 -6.88
CA LYS A 19 -9.61 -4.09 -5.62
C LYS A 19 -8.73 -3.75 -4.40
N PRO A 20 -9.32 -3.50 -3.24
CA PRO A 20 -8.54 -3.26 -2.02
C PRO A 20 -7.84 -4.54 -1.54
N MET A 21 -6.58 -4.39 -1.15
CA MET A 21 -5.81 -5.41 -0.43
C MET A 21 -5.34 -4.85 0.92
N ALA A 22 -5.43 -5.63 1.98
CA ALA A 22 -4.85 -5.25 3.27
C ALA A 22 -3.31 -5.25 3.20
N LEU A 23 -2.68 -4.26 3.84
CA LEU A 23 -1.21 -4.14 3.86
C LEU A 23 -0.53 -5.29 4.61
N THR A 24 -1.25 -5.98 5.49
CA THR A 24 -0.79 -7.18 6.21
C THR A 24 -0.50 -8.35 5.26
N GLU A 25 -1.16 -8.40 4.10
CA GLU A 25 -1.01 -9.49 3.11
C GLU A 25 0.37 -9.51 2.43
N PHE A 26 1.13 -8.40 2.52
CA PHE A 26 2.52 -8.38 2.08
C PHE A 26 3.44 -9.25 2.95
N GLY A 27 3.00 -9.65 4.16
CA GLY A 27 3.75 -10.54 5.05
C GLY A 27 5.08 -9.92 5.55
N LEU A 28 5.20 -8.60 5.49
CA LEU A 28 6.37 -7.85 5.94
C LEU A 28 6.22 -7.43 7.41
N SER A 29 7.35 -7.14 8.08
CA SER A 29 7.31 -6.46 9.36
C SER A 29 6.73 -5.05 9.20
N ARG A 30 6.23 -4.47 10.29
CA ARG A 30 5.70 -3.09 10.31
C ARG A 30 6.66 -2.08 9.68
N GLU A 31 7.89 -2.05 10.17
CA GLU A 31 8.93 -1.14 9.70
C GLU A 31 9.22 -1.32 8.19
N ALA A 32 9.24 -2.57 7.72
CA ALA A 32 9.46 -2.86 6.31
C ALA A 32 8.28 -2.46 5.42
N THR A 33 7.03 -2.60 5.91
CA THR A 33 5.84 -2.11 5.21
C THR A 33 5.82 -0.59 5.17
N GLU A 34 6.08 0.09 6.28
CA GLU A 34 6.10 1.56 6.35
C GLU A 34 7.21 2.14 5.45
N ALA A 35 8.40 1.54 5.42
CA ALA A 35 9.48 1.95 4.51
C ALA A 35 9.11 1.75 3.04
N MET A 36 8.44 0.64 2.70
CA MET A 36 7.96 0.38 1.34
C MET A 36 6.92 1.41 0.90
N LEU A 37 5.96 1.72 1.77
CA LEU A 37 4.92 2.70 1.51
C LEU A 37 5.47 4.12 1.42
N SER A 38 6.45 4.49 2.27
CA SER A 38 7.15 5.78 2.18
C SER A 38 7.82 5.95 0.81
N ALA A 39 8.48 4.91 0.31
CA ALA A 39 9.10 4.95 -1.01
C ALA A 39 8.07 5.13 -2.15
N TRP A 40 6.84 4.61 -1.99
CA TRP A 40 5.77 4.80 -2.98
C TRP A 40 5.13 6.17 -2.92
N GLU A 41 4.94 6.71 -1.71
CA GLU A 41 4.43 8.06 -1.49
C GLU A 41 5.39 9.13 -2.04
N GLU A 42 6.70 8.91 -1.91
CA GLU A 42 7.74 9.79 -2.46
C GLU A 42 7.80 9.74 -4.00
N ASP A 43 7.42 8.61 -4.61
CA ASP A 43 7.36 8.48 -6.06
C ASP A 43 6.03 8.98 -6.62
N TYR A 44 6.01 10.27 -6.94
CA TYR A 44 4.86 10.94 -7.55
C TYR A 44 4.34 10.26 -8.83
N GLN A 45 5.18 9.49 -9.55
CA GLN A 45 4.71 8.78 -10.74
C GLN A 45 3.73 7.67 -10.39
N LEU A 46 3.77 7.13 -9.17
CA LEU A 46 2.94 6.01 -8.72
C LEU A 46 1.56 6.44 -8.24
N HIS A 47 1.35 7.69 -7.83
CA HIS A 47 0.06 8.17 -7.27
C HIS A 47 -1.13 7.98 -8.21
N ARG A 48 -0.90 7.96 -9.53
CA ARG A 48 -1.95 7.69 -10.53
C ARG A 48 -2.22 6.20 -10.77
N HIS A 49 -1.33 5.33 -10.28
CA HIS A 49 -1.33 3.90 -10.53
C HIS A 49 -1.65 3.08 -9.27
N LEU A 50 -1.54 3.66 -8.08
CA LEU A 50 -1.93 3.06 -6.82
C LEU A 50 -2.66 4.05 -5.94
N GLU A 51 -3.45 3.53 -5.00
CA GLU A 51 -4.20 4.30 -4.02
C GLU A 51 -4.03 3.65 -2.65
N LEU A 52 -3.61 4.42 -1.65
CA LEU A 52 -3.52 3.95 -0.28
C LEU A 52 -4.85 4.20 0.44
N ILE A 53 -5.33 3.18 1.14
CA ILE A 53 -6.60 3.22 1.86
C ILE A 53 -6.34 3.73 3.28
N PRO A 54 -6.87 4.90 3.66
CA PRO A 54 -6.66 5.45 4.99
C PRO A 54 -7.34 4.57 6.05
N ALA A 55 -6.75 4.51 7.24
CA ALA A 55 -7.25 3.71 8.36
C ALA A 55 -8.55 4.25 8.96
N SER A 56 -8.83 5.56 8.81
CA SER A 56 -10.03 6.25 9.25
C SER A 56 -10.10 7.65 8.64
N ASP A 57 -11.31 8.19 8.40
CA ASP A 57 -11.54 9.58 7.97
C ASP A 57 -11.43 10.62 9.12
N GLY A 58 -10.83 10.23 10.25
CA GLY A 58 -10.68 11.05 11.45
C GLY A 58 -9.22 11.15 11.92
N PRO A 59 -8.92 11.98 12.94
CA PRO A 59 -7.56 12.08 13.48
C PRO A 59 -7.04 10.69 13.85
N PRO A 60 -5.75 10.40 13.58
CA PRO A 60 -5.20 9.06 13.77
C PRO A 60 -5.40 8.64 15.23
N GLY A 61 -6.22 7.61 15.42
CA GLY A 61 -6.35 6.91 16.68
C GLY A 61 -5.04 6.16 17.01
N PRO A 62 -4.98 5.45 18.15
CA PRO A 62 -3.83 4.60 18.44
C PRO A 62 -3.57 3.64 17.28
N VAL A 63 -2.31 3.53 16.84
CA VAL A 63 -1.90 2.66 15.74
C VAL A 63 -2.22 1.21 16.14
N THR A 64 -3.22 0.62 15.52
CA THR A 64 -3.63 -0.77 15.76
C THR A 64 -2.84 -1.73 14.87
N GLU A 65 -2.98 -3.02 15.16
CA GLU A 65 -2.53 -4.08 14.26
C GLU A 65 -3.20 -3.93 12.89
N GLY A 66 -2.42 -4.03 11.82
CA GLY A 66 -2.87 -3.80 10.43
C GLY A 66 -2.95 -2.35 9.98
N THR A 67 -2.65 -1.38 10.86
CA THR A 67 -2.53 0.05 10.51
C THR A 67 -1.05 0.44 10.42
N TYR A 68 -0.65 1.16 9.37
CA TYR A 68 0.72 1.56 9.09
C TYR A 68 0.82 3.07 8.94
N LEU A 69 1.89 3.68 9.47
CA LEU A 69 2.06 5.13 9.44
C LEU A 69 3.06 5.56 8.36
N VAL A 70 2.66 6.48 7.49
CA VAL A 70 3.54 7.11 6.49
C VAL A 70 3.21 8.59 6.38
N GLY A 71 4.22 9.46 6.48
CA GLY A 71 4.03 10.90 6.38
C GLY A 71 3.08 11.50 7.43
N GLY A 72 2.88 10.81 8.56
CA GLY A 72 1.91 11.21 9.59
C GLY A 72 0.45 10.80 9.31
N LEU A 73 0.20 10.10 8.21
CA LEU A 73 -1.09 9.51 7.86
C LEU A 73 -1.10 8.00 8.13
N ALA A 74 -2.27 7.46 8.45
CA ALA A 74 -2.47 6.06 8.77
C ALA A 74 -3.16 5.34 7.62
N TYR A 75 -2.62 4.20 7.21
CA TYR A 75 -3.12 3.39 6.10
C TYR A 75 -3.34 1.94 6.52
N THR A 76 -4.36 1.28 5.97
CA THR A 76 -4.69 -0.13 6.23
C THR A 76 -4.63 -0.99 4.98
N GLY A 77 -4.73 -0.38 3.80
CA GLY A 77 -4.78 -1.10 2.54
C GLY A 77 -4.17 -0.34 1.37
N VAL A 78 -4.11 -1.03 0.24
CA VAL A 78 -3.67 -0.48 -1.04
C VAL A 78 -4.54 -1.03 -2.17
N VAL A 79 -4.75 -0.23 -3.19
CA VAL A 79 -5.36 -0.61 -4.46
C VAL A 79 -4.35 -0.34 -5.57
N PHE A 80 -3.94 -1.37 -6.30
CA PHE A 80 -3.21 -1.18 -7.56
C PHE A 80 -4.18 -1.09 -8.74
N ARG A 81 -3.99 -0.10 -9.60
CA ARG A 81 -4.69 0.05 -10.87
C ARG A 81 -3.93 -0.71 -11.95
N ALA A 82 -4.64 -1.18 -12.98
CA ALA A 82 -4.01 -1.95 -14.07
C ALA A 82 -2.87 -1.19 -14.77
N SER A 83 -2.91 0.14 -14.78
CA SER A 83 -1.88 1.02 -15.34
C SER A 83 -0.55 0.96 -14.57
N ILE A 84 -0.48 0.37 -13.37
CA ILE A 84 0.79 0.14 -12.66
C ILE A 84 1.77 -0.68 -13.49
N ARG A 85 1.28 -1.48 -14.44
CA ARG A 85 2.10 -2.25 -15.39
C ARG A 85 2.98 -1.39 -16.29
N ASP A 86 2.65 -0.12 -16.48
CA ASP A 86 3.41 0.79 -17.35
C ASP A 86 4.69 1.31 -16.67
N VAL A 87 4.82 1.11 -15.35
CA VAL A 87 5.91 1.65 -14.50
C VAL A 87 6.62 0.59 -13.66
N VAL A 88 6.30 -0.69 -13.88
CA VAL A 88 6.84 -1.87 -13.18
C VAL A 88 7.81 -2.66 -14.05
#